data_AF-A0A4R7TA77-F1
#
_entry.id   AF-A0A4R7TA77-F1
#
_cell.length_a   1.000
_cell.length_b   1.000
_cell.length_c   1.000
_cell.angle_alpha   90.00
_cell.angle_beta   90.00
_cell.angle_gamma   90.00
#
_symmetry.space_group_name_H-M   'P 1'
#
loop_
_entity.id
_entity.type
_entity.pdbx_description
1 polymer ?
#
loop_
_entity_poly.entity_id
_entity_poly.type
_entity_poly.pdbx_seq_one_letter_code
_entity_poly.pdbx_strand_id
1 'polypeptide(L)'
;MSNQQPYGGQPPYQGPPQQWGAPQYPGPPPQQFGVPGGPGAVGGPGGPQYAGTPYPGPQYGGPVGPGGPGGPGGPGGPGFGWGPGGPQPPKKKSRGWIAIIPIVLVVGVVGLWIAGVINKQHRLNDYTSPQPTYTYSPTNEPTYDPSEEPTDEPTSAPTTTEPTTTAPQPTKTTARQPRQPTNYEIVTRDLFYRTGTQPGTGCRLPGTNASTIASETSFDRSMKACLDRAWARQVRMGRDVFRPANVVTMNGGGQTPCGGSSGRSHYCDSNMTIYIDGRTDVQHFHDSRISKMWIRVRMANTMAHEYGHHLQNLTGISDAFDELWYEAPNKAAQLEINRRMEIQATCFAAVFQGANKATLPVNRAYKNQFNFISHNSGDEWDTERTHGSKVVQPYWMNRGFNSRNVAQCNTFTATSDKVR
;
A
#
# COMPACT_ATOMS: atom_id res chain seq x y z
N MET A 1 -30.67 26.24 39.39
CA MET A 1 -29.82 25.10 39.78
C MET A 1 -30.00 24.04 38.72
N SER A 2 -28.99 23.88 37.85
CA SER A 2 -29.02 23.00 36.68
C SER A 2 -28.95 21.54 37.08
N ASN A 3 -29.84 20.72 36.52
CA ASN A 3 -29.83 19.28 36.67
C ASN A 3 -29.01 18.69 35.52
N GLN A 4 -27.78 18.25 35.79
CA GLN A 4 -26.97 17.47 34.85
C GLN A 4 -27.35 16.00 34.98
N GLN A 5 -27.85 15.40 33.89
CA GLN A 5 -27.85 13.95 33.75
C GLN A 5 -26.48 13.47 33.25
N PRO A 6 -25.93 12.38 33.77
CA PRO A 6 -24.67 11.82 33.30
C PRO A 6 -24.90 11.11 31.97
N TYR A 7 -24.09 11.46 30.97
CA TYR A 7 -23.95 10.69 29.73
C TYR A 7 -23.56 9.24 30.09
N GLY A 8 -24.40 8.29 29.70
CA GLY A 8 -24.13 6.87 29.82
C GLY A 8 -22.88 6.50 29.02
N GLY A 9 -21.95 5.80 29.68
CA GLY A 9 -20.77 5.23 29.04
C GLY A 9 -21.19 4.24 27.95
N GLN A 10 -20.72 4.50 26.73
CA GLN A 10 -20.76 3.54 25.65
C GLN A 10 -19.89 2.32 26.01
N PRO A 11 -20.33 1.08 25.73
CA PRO A 11 -19.48 -0.08 25.91
C PRO A 11 -18.26 0.00 24.96
N PRO A 12 -17.08 -0.51 25.37
CA PRO A 12 -15.91 -0.54 24.50
C PRO A 12 -16.21 -1.35 23.24
N TYR A 13 -15.89 -0.75 22.09
CA TYR A 13 -15.93 -1.38 20.77
C TYR A 13 -15.21 -2.74 20.81
N GLN A 14 -15.97 -3.80 20.57
CA GLN A 14 -15.40 -5.08 20.14
C GLN A 14 -15.25 -4.95 18.63
N GLY A 15 -14.00 -4.94 18.16
CA GLY A 15 -13.72 -5.05 16.73
C GLY A 15 -14.47 -6.22 16.09
N PRO A 16 -14.53 -6.28 14.74
CA PRO A 16 -15.26 -7.32 14.04
C PRO A 16 -14.95 -8.71 14.62
N PRO A 17 -15.93 -9.63 14.70
CA PRO A 17 -15.77 -10.91 15.35
C PRO A 17 -14.46 -11.56 14.95
N GLN A 18 -13.60 -11.77 15.95
CA GLN A 18 -12.32 -12.45 15.81
C GLN A 18 -12.55 -13.92 15.53
N GLN A 19 -12.95 -14.21 14.31
CA GLN A 19 -12.89 -15.53 13.78
C GLN A 19 -12.23 -15.42 12.42
N TRP A 20 -11.31 -16.37 12.17
CA TRP A 20 -10.85 -16.81 10.86
C TRP A 20 -9.51 -16.28 10.32
N GLY A 21 -8.70 -17.27 9.92
CA GLY A 21 -7.72 -17.25 8.83
C GLY A 21 -6.61 -16.21 8.88
N ALA A 22 -5.39 -16.62 9.23
CA ALA A 22 -4.23 -15.94 8.66
C ALA A 22 -4.24 -16.18 7.14
N PRO A 23 -3.92 -15.20 6.30
CA PRO A 23 -3.44 -15.49 4.96
C PRO A 23 -2.25 -16.44 5.12
N GLN A 24 -2.45 -17.70 4.77
CA GLN A 24 -1.35 -18.65 4.57
C GLN A 24 -0.60 -18.12 3.36
N TYR A 25 0.40 -17.28 3.57
CA TYR A 25 1.33 -16.93 2.50
C TYR A 25 2.01 -18.24 2.09
N PRO A 26 1.80 -18.77 0.87
CA PRO A 26 2.66 -19.82 0.39
C PRO A 26 4.09 -19.28 0.46
N GLY A 27 4.97 -20.01 1.16
CA GLY A 27 6.38 -19.67 1.22
C GLY A 27 6.93 -19.42 -0.19
N PRO A 28 7.97 -18.58 -0.33
CA PRO A 28 8.54 -18.29 -1.65
C PRO A 28 8.92 -19.60 -2.37
N PRO A 29 8.85 -19.65 -3.72
CA PRO A 29 9.28 -20.83 -4.45
C PRO A 29 10.76 -21.16 -4.16
N PRO A 30 11.15 -22.45 -4.13
CA PRO A 30 12.54 -22.84 -3.92
C PRO A 30 13.46 -22.20 -4.95
N GLN A 31 14.60 -21.65 -4.50
CA GLN A 31 15.64 -21.17 -5.39
C GLN A 31 16.31 -22.39 -6.06
N GLN A 32 15.96 -22.67 -7.31
CA GLN A 32 16.69 -23.65 -8.13
C GLN A 32 18.03 -23.02 -8.57
N PHE A 33 19.12 -23.37 -7.89
CA PHE A 33 20.46 -23.14 -8.41
C PHE A 33 20.89 -24.36 -9.23
N GLY A 34 21.08 -24.14 -10.53
CA GLY A 34 21.76 -25.08 -11.41
C GLY A 34 23.24 -25.14 -11.05
N VAL A 35 23.73 -26.36 -10.81
CA VAL A 35 25.14 -26.70 -10.56
C VAL A 35 25.83 -27.01 -11.90
N PRO A 36 27.10 -26.62 -12.06
CA PRO A 36 28.11 -27.51 -12.63
C PRO A 36 29.28 -27.64 -11.62
N GLY A 37 29.61 -28.80 -11.07
CA GLY A 37 30.40 -29.86 -11.71
C GLY A 37 31.89 -29.66 -11.36
N GLY A 38 32.44 -30.47 -10.44
CA GLY A 38 33.78 -30.37 -9.80
C GLY A 38 35.00 -30.66 -10.71
N PRO A 39 36.18 -31.15 -10.23
CA PRO A 39 36.44 -31.89 -8.97
C PRO A 39 37.78 -31.61 -8.19
N GLY A 40 37.93 -32.24 -7.02
CA GLY A 40 39.22 -32.63 -6.35
C GLY A 40 39.56 -31.89 -5.04
N ALA A 41 39.35 -32.47 -3.83
CA ALA A 41 40.28 -33.30 -3.02
C ALA A 41 41.49 -32.48 -2.48
N VAL A 42 41.95 -32.48 -1.22
CA VAL A 42 41.86 -33.32 0.00
C VAL A 42 42.53 -32.55 1.17
N GLY A 43 42.13 -32.82 2.43
CA GLY A 43 43.04 -32.84 3.61
C GLY A 43 43.27 -31.55 4.43
N GLY A 44 42.71 -31.49 5.65
CA GLY A 44 43.37 -30.85 6.81
C GLY A 44 44.31 -31.85 7.52
N PRO A 45 44.94 -31.55 8.69
CA PRO A 45 44.60 -30.51 9.67
C PRO A 45 45.80 -29.72 10.28
N GLY A 46 45.51 -28.75 11.15
CA GLY A 46 46.45 -28.30 12.21
C GLY A 46 46.78 -26.79 12.23
N GLY A 47 46.28 -26.06 13.24
CA GLY A 47 46.83 -24.74 13.63
C GLY A 47 47.97 -24.90 14.65
N PRO A 48 48.28 -23.87 15.47
CA PRO A 48 48.37 -22.44 15.17
C PRO A 48 49.74 -21.87 15.63
N GLN A 49 50.31 -20.85 14.97
CA GLN A 49 51.33 -20.00 15.60
C GLN A 49 51.18 -18.51 15.21
N TYR A 50 50.91 -17.70 16.22
CA TYR A 50 51.03 -16.25 16.25
C TYR A 50 52.48 -15.88 16.64
N ALA A 51 53.05 -14.87 15.97
CA ALA A 51 53.87 -13.78 16.54
C ALA A 51 54.93 -13.29 15.53
N GLY A 52 55.08 -11.96 15.43
CA GLY A 52 56.27 -11.34 14.83
C GLY A 52 56.00 -10.06 14.05
N THR A 53 55.97 -8.93 14.76
CA THR A 53 56.00 -7.56 14.23
C THR A 53 57.37 -7.16 13.65
N PRO A 54 57.46 -6.05 12.88
CA PRO A 54 58.61 -5.72 12.02
C PRO A 54 59.51 -4.60 12.58
N TYR A 55 60.76 -4.46 12.09
CA TYR A 55 61.54 -3.20 11.90
C TYR A 55 62.99 -3.44 11.37
N PRO A 56 63.78 -2.43 10.91
CA PRO A 56 64.40 -2.45 9.57
C PRO A 56 65.92 -2.11 9.49
N GLY A 57 66.47 -2.21 8.26
CA GLY A 57 67.65 -1.47 7.74
C GLY A 57 69.04 -2.10 7.99
N PRO A 58 70.14 -1.60 7.34
CA PRO A 58 70.26 -0.45 6.43
C PRO A 58 71.09 -0.69 5.13
N GLN A 59 71.36 0.44 4.47
CA GLN A 59 71.83 0.80 3.11
C GLN A 59 73.26 0.39 2.66
N TYR A 60 73.54 0.73 1.38
CA TYR A 60 74.79 1.09 0.65
C TYR A 60 75.06 0.17 -0.55
N GLY A 61 75.41 0.57 -1.77
CA GLY A 61 75.54 1.84 -2.50
C GLY A 61 75.74 1.51 -4.00
N GLY A 62 75.55 2.47 -4.93
CA GLY A 62 75.91 2.33 -6.36
C GLY A 62 77.44 2.37 -6.60
N PRO A 63 77.99 2.46 -7.85
CA PRO A 63 77.37 3.06 -9.05
C PRO A 63 77.71 2.42 -10.45
N VAL A 64 76.99 2.89 -11.50
CA VAL A 64 77.30 3.07 -12.97
C VAL A 64 77.91 1.97 -13.89
N GLY A 65 77.38 1.88 -15.14
CA GLY A 65 77.60 0.84 -16.21
C GLY A 65 78.86 1.00 -17.09
N PRO A 66 78.88 0.76 -18.45
CA PRO A 66 77.89 0.25 -19.43
C PRO A 66 78.41 -0.88 -20.38
N GLY A 67 77.58 -1.40 -21.30
CA GLY A 67 78.02 -1.92 -22.62
C GLY A 67 77.88 -3.44 -22.93
N GLY A 68 77.13 -3.80 -23.98
CA GLY A 68 77.25 -5.09 -24.70
C GLY A 68 78.50 -5.13 -25.62
N PRO A 69 78.74 -6.13 -26.51
CA PRO A 69 77.76 -6.94 -27.28
C PRO A 69 78.13 -8.45 -27.49
N GLY A 70 77.26 -9.21 -28.21
CA GLY A 70 77.70 -10.34 -29.07
C GLY A 70 77.10 -11.74 -28.78
N GLY A 71 76.28 -12.26 -29.71
CA GLY A 71 75.92 -13.70 -29.84
C GLY A 71 77.06 -14.55 -30.44
N PRO A 72 76.87 -15.86 -30.80
CA PRO A 72 75.76 -16.36 -31.64
C PRO A 72 75.23 -17.81 -31.33
N GLY A 73 74.14 -18.20 -32.00
CA GLY A 73 73.94 -19.59 -32.50
C GLY A 73 72.78 -20.42 -31.93
N GLY A 74 71.69 -20.58 -32.70
CA GLY A 74 70.68 -21.67 -32.56
C GLY A 74 71.20 -23.03 -33.06
N PRO A 75 70.39 -24.12 -33.19
CA PRO A 75 69.03 -24.21 -33.80
C PRO A 75 68.05 -25.07 -32.95
N GLY A 76 66.77 -25.31 -33.22
CA GLY A 76 65.84 -25.10 -34.33
C GLY A 76 64.61 -26.01 -34.05
N GLY A 77 63.39 -25.49 -34.18
CA GLY A 77 62.15 -26.26 -34.00
C GLY A 77 61.59 -26.80 -35.33
N PRO A 78 60.64 -27.75 -35.32
CA PRO A 78 59.87 -28.10 -36.51
C PRO A 78 58.62 -27.23 -36.67
N GLY A 79 58.47 -26.67 -37.87
CA GLY A 79 57.42 -25.73 -38.27
C GLY A 79 56.13 -26.37 -38.79
N PHE A 80 55.06 -25.57 -38.75
CA PHE A 80 53.78 -25.81 -39.38
C PHE A 80 53.72 -25.14 -40.75
N GLY A 81 53.31 -25.86 -41.79
CA GLY A 81 53.03 -25.32 -43.12
C GLY A 81 51.78 -25.97 -43.71
N TRP A 82 50.74 -25.18 -43.96
CA TRP A 82 49.63 -25.55 -44.83
C TRP A 82 49.51 -24.48 -45.92
N GLY A 83 49.71 -24.90 -47.17
CA GLY A 83 49.52 -24.09 -48.37
C GLY A 83 48.05 -24.00 -48.80
N PRO A 84 47.72 -23.09 -49.73
CA PRO A 84 46.34 -22.83 -50.14
C PRO A 84 45.89 -23.82 -51.22
N GLY A 85 44.96 -24.73 -50.91
CA GLY A 85 44.40 -25.65 -51.91
C GLY A 85 43.52 -26.81 -51.44
N GLY A 86 42.93 -26.76 -50.24
CA GLY A 86 42.06 -27.85 -49.74
C GLY A 86 40.60 -27.79 -50.24
N PRO A 87 39.92 -28.93 -50.42
CA PRO A 87 38.58 -29.01 -51.01
C PRO A 87 37.47 -28.43 -50.10
N GLN A 88 36.51 -27.71 -50.70
CA GLN A 88 35.38 -27.10 -49.99
C GLN A 88 34.28 -28.14 -49.62
N PRO A 89 33.69 -28.05 -48.41
CA PRO A 89 32.57 -28.91 -48.01
C PRO A 89 31.23 -28.50 -48.66
N PRO A 90 30.25 -29.41 -48.76
CA PRO A 90 29.04 -29.20 -49.54
C PRO A 90 28.08 -28.19 -48.87
N LYS A 91 27.47 -27.32 -49.69
CA LYS A 91 26.49 -26.31 -49.25
C LYS A 91 25.18 -26.99 -48.81
N LYS A 92 24.82 -26.89 -47.53
CA LYS A 92 23.48 -27.23 -47.01
C LYS A 92 22.43 -26.27 -47.57
N LYS A 93 21.44 -26.78 -48.31
CA LYS A 93 20.20 -26.03 -48.63
C LYS A 93 19.40 -25.82 -47.34
N SER A 94 19.25 -24.57 -46.90
CA SER A 94 18.48 -24.22 -45.70
C SER A 94 16.98 -24.27 -45.97
N ARG A 95 16.26 -25.16 -45.28
CA ARG A 95 14.79 -25.18 -45.21
C ARG A 95 14.27 -24.11 -44.22
N GLY A 96 14.82 -22.89 -44.29
CA GLY A 96 14.53 -21.82 -43.32
C GLY A 96 13.08 -21.36 -43.30
N TRP A 97 12.34 -21.56 -44.39
CA TRP A 97 10.95 -21.12 -44.51
C TRP A 97 9.95 -21.99 -43.71
N ILE A 98 10.29 -23.25 -43.39
CA ILE A 98 9.42 -24.15 -42.63
C ILE A 98 9.29 -23.71 -41.15
N ALA A 99 10.30 -23.01 -40.61
CA ALA A 99 10.28 -22.48 -39.25
C ALA A 99 9.62 -21.08 -39.13
N ILE A 100 9.45 -20.36 -40.24
CA ILE A 100 8.87 -18.99 -40.22
C ILE A 100 7.33 -19.07 -40.11
N ILE A 101 6.71 -20.06 -40.75
CA ILE A 101 5.25 -20.23 -40.78
C ILE A 101 4.64 -20.37 -39.36
N PRO A 102 5.14 -21.23 -38.46
CA PRO A 102 4.56 -21.33 -37.12
C PRO A 102 4.79 -20.07 -36.28
N ILE A 103 5.91 -19.37 -36.46
CA ILE A 103 6.21 -18.14 -35.70
C ILE A 103 5.27 -17.00 -36.12
N VAL A 104 5.03 -16.83 -37.42
CA VAL A 104 4.10 -15.80 -37.92
C VAL A 104 2.66 -16.09 -37.49
N LEU A 105 2.25 -17.37 -37.45
CA LEU A 105 0.94 -17.76 -36.92
C LEU A 105 0.79 -17.46 -35.43
N VAL A 106 1.81 -17.76 -34.61
CA VAL A 106 1.78 -17.46 -33.17
C VAL A 106 1.73 -15.95 -32.93
N VAL A 107 2.54 -15.17 -33.64
CA VAL A 107 2.53 -13.71 -33.51
C VAL A 107 1.19 -13.12 -33.99
N GLY A 108 0.59 -13.66 -35.05
CA GLY A 108 -0.73 -13.26 -35.53
C GLY A 108 -1.84 -13.54 -34.52
N VAL A 109 -1.85 -14.73 -33.89
CA VAL A 109 -2.82 -15.10 -32.86
C VAL A 109 -2.67 -14.23 -31.61
N VAL A 110 -1.43 -13.98 -31.17
CA VAL A 110 -1.16 -13.09 -30.03
C VAL A 110 -1.56 -11.65 -30.35
N GLY A 111 -1.29 -11.16 -31.57
CA GLY A 111 -1.70 -9.84 -32.03
C GLY A 111 -3.22 -9.67 -32.05
N LEU A 112 -3.95 -10.66 -32.56
CA LEU A 112 -5.42 -10.67 -32.55
C LEU A 112 -6.00 -10.75 -31.14
N TRP A 113 -5.35 -11.49 -30.23
CA TRP A 113 -5.76 -11.56 -28.82
C TRP A 113 -5.54 -10.23 -28.10
N ILE A 114 -4.39 -9.58 -28.29
CA ILE A 114 -4.10 -8.25 -27.73
C ILE A 114 -5.07 -7.21 -28.29
N ALA A 115 -5.34 -7.21 -29.60
CA ALA A 115 -6.33 -6.32 -30.21
C ALA A 115 -7.74 -6.56 -29.65
N GLY A 116 -8.12 -7.83 -29.41
CA GLY A 116 -9.39 -8.19 -28.77
C GLY A 116 -9.49 -7.68 -27.32
N VAL A 117 -8.41 -7.77 -26.54
CA VAL A 117 -8.34 -7.24 -25.17
C VAL A 117 -8.42 -5.71 -25.16
N ILE A 118 -7.67 -5.04 -26.04
CA ILE A 118 -7.70 -3.58 -26.18
C ILE A 118 -9.10 -3.10 -26.61
N ASN A 119 -9.73 -3.77 -27.58
CA ASN A 119 -11.07 -3.40 -28.06
C ASN A 119 -12.15 -3.63 -26.98
N LYS A 120 -12.00 -4.69 -26.15
CA LYS A 120 -12.86 -4.91 -24.97
C LYS A 120 -12.66 -3.82 -23.91
N GLN A 121 -11.44 -3.31 -23.76
CA GLN A 121 -11.12 -2.23 -22.82
C GLN A 121 -11.62 -0.86 -23.30
N HIS A 122 -11.66 -0.60 -24.62
CA HIS A 122 -12.31 0.59 -25.17
C HIS A 122 -13.84 0.54 -25.03
N ARG A 123 -14.47 -0.62 -25.21
CA ARG A 123 -15.93 -0.80 -25.00
C ARG A 123 -16.38 -0.62 -23.54
N LEU A 124 -15.47 -0.74 -22.57
CA LEU A 124 -15.74 -0.47 -21.15
C LEU A 124 -15.54 1.01 -20.77
N ASN A 125 -14.86 1.79 -21.62
CA ASN A 125 -14.59 3.21 -21.38
C ASN A 125 -15.68 4.15 -21.96
N ASP A 126 -16.58 3.64 -22.82
CA ASP A 126 -17.65 4.43 -23.46
C ASP A 126 -18.97 4.50 -22.68
N TYR A 127 -19.01 4.03 -21.43
CA TYR A 127 -20.16 4.30 -20.55
C TYR A 127 -20.10 5.73 -19.99
N THR A 128 -20.46 6.71 -20.83
CA THR A 128 -20.95 8.01 -20.36
C THR A 128 -22.31 7.77 -19.70
N SER A 129 -22.32 7.67 -18.37
CA SER A 129 -23.55 7.56 -17.59
C SER A 129 -24.26 8.94 -17.56
N PRO A 130 -25.57 9.01 -17.83
CA PRO A 130 -26.30 10.27 -17.86
C PRO A 130 -26.35 10.93 -16.47
N GLN A 131 -26.11 12.24 -16.46
CA GLN A 131 -26.33 13.13 -15.31
C GLN A 131 -27.80 13.03 -14.83
N PRO A 132 -28.08 12.88 -13.53
CA PRO A 132 -29.43 13.04 -13.03
C PRO A 132 -29.80 14.53 -13.02
N THR A 133 -30.65 14.94 -13.96
CA THR A 133 -31.39 16.21 -13.89
C THR A 133 -32.49 16.07 -12.84
N TYR A 134 -32.33 16.74 -11.70
CA TYR A 134 -33.41 16.93 -10.75
C TYR A 134 -34.30 18.09 -11.23
N THR A 135 -35.45 17.77 -11.80
CA THR A 135 -36.51 18.74 -12.08
C THR A 135 -37.41 18.85 -10.86
N TYR A 136 -37.43 20.03 -10.26
CA TYR A 136 -38.34 20.41 -9.18
C TYR A 136 -39.73 20.67 -9.77
N SER A 137 -40.76 19.95 -9.30
CA SER A 137 -42.17 20.29 -9.57
C SER A 137 -42.80 20.83 -8.28
N PRO A 138 -43.25 22.09 -8.24
CA PRO A 138 -44.15 22.55 -7.18
C PRO A 138 -45.58 22.19 -7.57
N THR A 139 -46.23 21.31 -6.80
CA THR A 139 -47.67 21.09 -6.88
C THR A 139 -48.36 22.18 -6.07
N ASN A 140 -48.87 23.21 -6.76
CA ASN A 140 -49.94 24.06 -6.24
C ASN A 140 -51.24 23.54 -6.85
N GLU A 141 -52.11 22.97 -6.01
CA GLU A 141 -53.48 22.65 -6.39
C GLU A 141 -54.41 23.52 -5.53
N PRO A 142 -55.21 24.42 -6.12
CA PRO A 142 -56.34 25.03 -5.43
C PRO A 142 -57.59 24.19 -5.68
N THR A 143 -58.16 23.63 -4.62
CA THR A 143 -59.50 23.04 -4.67
C THR A 143 -60.54 24.17 -4.65
N TYR A 144 -61.23 24.34 -5.78
CA TYR A 144 -62.47 25.10 -5.90
C TYR A 144 -63.65 24.14 -5.67
N ASP A 145 -64.62 24.56 -4.86
CA ASP A 145 -65.92 23.91 -4.67
C ASP A 145 -67.02 24.95 -4.99
N PRO A 146 -68.05 24.67 -5.82
CA PRO A 146 -69.04 25.66 -6.19
C PRO A 146 -70.36 25.56 -5.40
N SER A 147 -70.77 26.72 -4.87
CA SER A 147 -72.10 27.37 -4.94
C SER A 147 -73.36 26.72 -4.35
N GLU A 148 -74.06 27.51 -3.51
CA GLU A 148 -75.51 27.89 -3.51
C GLU A 148 -75.89 28.35 -2.08
N GLU A 149 -76.65 29.39 -1.75
CA GLU A 149 -77.39 30.50 -2.39
C GLU A 149 -77.71 31.53 -1.24
N PRO A 150 -78.60 32.56 -1.35
CA PRO A 150 -78.28 33.95 -0.98
C PRO A 150 -78.96 34.46 0.31
N THR A 151 -78.53 35.62 0.83
CA THR A 151 -79.38 36.44 1.71
C THR A 151 -79.08 37.93 1.55
N ASP A 152 -80.16 38.68 1.67
CA ASP A 152 -80.42 40.07 1.30
C ASP A 152 -79.59 41.13 2.04
N GLU A 153 -79.20 42.18 1.32
CA GLU A 153 -79.60 43.60 1.55
C GLU A 153 -78.54 44.58 1.00
N PRO A 154 -78.97 45.75 0.48
CA PRO A 154 -78.06 46.72 -0.13
C PRO A 154 -77.55 47.75 0.88
N THR A 155 -76.46 48.45 0.53
CA THR A 155 -76.13 49.85 0.87
C THR A 155 -74.75 50.06 1.51
N SER A 156 -73.80 50.60 0.74
CA SER A 156 -73.04 51.85 1.01
C SER A 156 -71.57 51.82 0.54
N ALA A 157 -71.26 52.71 -0.40
CA ALA A 157 -70.01 53.46 -0.65
C ALA A 157 -68.62 52.79 -0.50
N PRO A 158 -67.72 52.92 -1.49
CA PRO A 158 -66.31 52.53 -1.32
C PRO A 158 -65.54 53.61 -0.55
N THR A 159 -65.04 53.27 0.64
CA THR A 159 -63.98 54.05 1.31
C THR A 159 -62.64 53.62 0.74
N THR A 160 -61.95 54.55 0.08
CA THR A 160 -60.56 54.41 -0.36
C THR A 160 -59.65 54.37 0.87
N THR A 161 -59.05 53.22 1.15
CA THR A 161 -57.95 53.12 2.13
C THR A 161 -56.63 53.11 1.36
N GLU A 162 -55.85 54.17 1.52
CA GLU A 162 -54.50 54.33 0.98
C GLU A 162 -53.53 53.32 1.64
N PRO A 163 -52.70 52.59 0.87
CA PRO A 163 -51.77 51.62 1.46
C PRO A 163 -50.56 52.33 2.07
N THR A 164 -50.50 52.36 3.40
CA THR A 164 -49.30 52.77 4.14
C THR A 164 -48.15 51.80 3.82
N THR A 165 -47.16 52.28 3.09
CA THR A 165 -45.94 51.53 2.78
C THR A 165 -45.01 51.53 3.99
N THR A 166 -45.08 50.49 4.81
CA THR A 166 -44.08 50.26 5.87
C THR A 166 -42.83 49.64 5.22
N ALA A 167 -41.73 50.39 5.22
CA ALA A 167 -40.45 49.90 4.72
C ALA A 167 -39.99 48.66 5.53
N PRO A 168 -39.59 47.55 4.86
CA PRO A 168 -39.12 46.36 5.57
C PRO A 168 -37.82 46.67 6.32
N GLN A 169 -37.84 46.49 7.64
CA GLN A 169 -36.67 46.63 8.49
C GLN A 169 -35.66 45.53 8.15
N PRO A 170 -34.35 45.83 8.01
CA PRO A 170 -33.36 44.84 7.64
C PRO A 170 -33.31 43.72 8.69
N THR A 171 -33.74 42.53 8.29
CA THR A 171 -33.63 41.33 9.11
C THR A 171 -32.14 41.04 9.29
N LYS A 172 -31.63 41.10 10.52
CA LYS A 172 -30.28 40.63 10.85
C LYS A 172 -30.17 39.18 10.40
N THR A 173 -29.41 38.94 9.33
CA THR A 173 -29.07 37.59 8.89
C THR A 173 -28.20 36.97 9.97
N THR A 174 -28.79 36.15 10.84
CA THR A 174 -28.04 35.32 11.78
C THR A 174 -27.07 34.48 10.97
N ALA A 175 -25.76 34.67 11.16
CA ALA A 175 -24.75 33.90 10.47
C ALA A 175 -25.05 32.41 10.68
N ARG A 176 -25.38 31.70 9.60
CA ARG A 176 -25.71 30.27 9.63
C ARG A 176 -24.51 29.53 10.19
N GLN A 177 -24.67 28.85 11.33
CA GLN A 177 -23.60 28.03 11.87
C GLN A 177 -23.17 26.97 10.83
N PRO A 178 -21.86 26.70 10.69
CA PRO A 178 -21.39 25.68 9.78
C PRO A 178 -22.07 24.34 10.08
N ARG A 179 -22.64 23.70 9.06
CA ARG A 179 -23.18 22.34 9.18
C ARG A 179 -22.04 21.38 9.48
N GLN A 180 -22.23 20.46 10.43
CA GLN A 180 -21.31 19.34 10.67
C GLN A 180 -21.31 18.39 9.48
N PRO A 181 -20.13 17.89 9.04
CA PRO A 181 -20.05 16.93 7.95
C PRO A 181 -20.75 15.61 8.33
N THR A 182 -21.33 14.92 7.35
CA THR A 182 -21.84 13.56 7.56
C THR A 182 -20.69 12.55 7.60
N ASN A 183 -20.92 11.35 8.15
CA ASN A 183 -19.92 10.27 8.15
C ASN A 183 -19.43 9.93 6.73
N TYR A 184 -20.36 9.92 5.75
CA TYR A 184 -20.00 9.74 4.35
C TYR A 184 -19.10 10.87 3.82
N GLU A 185 -19.37 12.13 4.19
CA GLU A 185 -18.51 13.26 3.80
C GLU A 185 -17.14 13.20 4.46
N ILE A 186 -17.03 12.73 5.71
CA ILE A 186 -15.74 12.52 6.39
C ILE A 186 -14.92 11.52 5.58
N VAL A 187 -15.42 10.29 5.37
CA VAL A 187 -14.63 9.25 4.70
C VAL A 187 -14.29 9.57 3.24
N THR A 188 -15.11 10.38 2.55
CA THR A 188 -14.91 10.70 1.12
C THR A 188 -14.24 12.05 0.85
N ARG A 189 -14.32 13.04 1.74
CA ARG A 189 -13.92 14.43 1.47
C ARG A 189 -12.96 15.01 2.50
N ASP A 190 -12.42 14.17 3.39
CA ASP A 190 -11.46 14.59 4.39
C ASP A 190 -10.29 15.42 3.79
N LEU A 191 -9.86 16.45 4.53
CA LEU A 191 -8.82 17.36 4.08
C LEU A 191 -7.45 16.68 3.97
N PHE A 192 -7.24 15.56 4.68
CA PHE A 192 -6.05 14.73 4.59
C PHE A 192 -5.76 14.28 3.15
N TYR A 193 -6.79 13.99 2.35
CA TYR A 193 -6.63 13.65 0.93
C TYR A 193 -6.07 14.81 0.08
N ARG A 194 -6.13 16.06 0.56
CA ARG A 194 -5.64 17.24 -0.16
C ARG A 194 -4.19 17.59 0.17
N THR A 195 -3.54 16.82 1.03
CA THR A 195 -2.17 17.08 1.51
C THR A 195 -1.08 16.75 0.48
N GLY A 196 -1.45 16.06 -0.61
CA GLY A 196 -0.59 15.81 -1.75
C GLY A 196 0.44 14.70 -1.52
N THR A 197 1.61 14.87 -2.13
CA THR A 197 2.69 13.87 -2.13
C THR A 197 3.46 13.87 -0.80
N GLN A 198 3.62 12.70 -0.20
CA GLN A 198 4.46 12.53 0.99
C GLN A 198 5.95 12.72 0.62
N PRO A 199 6.68 13.61 1.30
CA PRO A 199 8.12 13.71 1.14
C PRO A 199 8.83 12.53 1.84
N GLY A 200 10.00 12.13 1.32
CA GLY A 200 10.86 11.20 2.04
C GLY A 200 11.42 11.82 3.32
N THR A 201 11.54 11.04 4.40
CA THR A 201 11.94 11.53 5.74
C THR A 201 13.27 10.99 6.24
N GLY A 202 14.11 10.49 5.33
CA GLY A 202 15.45 10.02 5.71
C GLY A 202 15.41 8.76 6.58
N CYS A 203 14.37 7.93 6.46
CA CYS A 203 14.17 6.77 7.34
C CYS A 203 15.30 5.75 7.24
N ARG A 204 16.13 5.62 8.28
CA ARG A 204 17.16 4.59 8.39
C ARG A 204 16.68 3.48 9.33
N LEU A 205 16.42 2.32 8.76
CA LEU A 205 16.02 1.14 9.54
C LEU A 205 17.23 0.27 9.86
N PRO A 206 17.24 -0.43 11.01
CA PRO A 206 18.24 -1.45 11.30
C PRO A 206 18.22 -2.58 10.26
N GLY A 207 19.26 -3.41 10.25
CA GLY A 207 19.28 -4.65 9.46
C GLY A 207 18.10 -5.57 9.83
N THR A 208 17.80 -6.55 8.98
CA THR A 208 16.70 -7.48 9.30
C THR A 208 17.14 -8.42 10.40
N ASN A 209 16.71 -8.15 11.62
CA ASN A 209 16.95 -9.03 12.76
C ASN A 209 15.65 -9.17 13.56
N ALA A 210 14.97 -10.29 13.32
CA ALA A 210 13.84 -10.75 14.12
C ALA A 210 14.20 -12.11 14.76
N SER A 211 15.45 -12.27 15.23
CA SER A 211 15.85 -13.52 15.90
C SER A 211 15.19 -13.71 17.26
N THR A 212 14.77 -12.61 17.88
CA THR A 212 14.08 -12.54 19.17
C THR A 212 13.04 -11.43 19.16
N ILE A 213 12.07 -11.50 20.07
CA ILE A 213 11.08 -10.43 20.29
C ILE A 213 11.77 -9.09 20.58
N ALA A 214 12.89 -9.10 21.31
CA ALA A 214 13.66 -7.89 21.61
C ALA A 214 14.28 -7.26 20.35
N SER A 215 14.85 -8.08 19.44
CA SER A 215 15.41 -7.58 18.18
C SER A 215 14.32 -7.03 17.25
N GLU A 216 13.15 -7.68 17.22
CA GLU A 216 12.01 -7.19 16.46
C GLU A 216 11.43 -5.91 17.05
N THR A 217 11.29 -5.82 18.37
CA THR A 217 10.88 -4.59 19.07
C THR A 217 11.77 -3.39 18.70
N SER A 218 13.08 -3.62 18.52
CA SER A 218 14.01 -2.58 18.07
C SER A 218 13.73 -2.12 16.63
N PHE A 219 13.41 -3.06 15.74
CA PHE A 219 12.97 -2.76 14.38
C PHE A 219 11.66 -1.96 14.40
N ASP A 220 10.65 -2.43 15.15
CA ASP A 220 9.32 -1.81 15.25
C ASP A 220 9.40 -0.38 15.78
N ARG A 221 10.21 -0.14 16.82
CA ARG A 221 10.45 1.22 17.34
C ARG A 221 11.10 2.13 16.31
N SER A 222 12.07 1.62 15.55
CA SER A 222 12.73 2.37 14.48
C SER A 222 11.76 2.70 13.33
N MET A 223 10.93 1.72 12.97
CA MET A 223 9.89 1.84 11.94
C MET A 223 8.83 2.86 12.37
N LYS A 224 8.31 2.74 13.60
CA LYS A 224 7.40 3.72 14.21
C LYS A 224 7.96 5.14 14.13
N ALA A 225 9.20 5.34 14.56
CA ALA A 225 9.81 6.67 14.55
C ALA A 225 9.91 7.26 13.13
N CYS A 226 10.11 6.43 12.11
CA CYS A 226 10.05 6.87 10.72
C CYS A 226 8.64 7.25 10.27
N LEU A 227 7.65 6.43 10.62
CA LEU A 227 6.24 6.68 10.29
C LEU A 227 5.74 7.96 10.95
N ASP A 228 6.07 8.19 12.22
CA ASP A 228 5.75 9.43 12.93
C ASP A 228 6.30 10.66 12.20
N ARG A 229 7.58 10.63 11.80
CA ARG A 229 8.17 11.74 11.03
C ARG A 229 7.53 11.92 9.66
N ALA A 230 7.19 10.83 8.99
CA ALA A 230 6.59 10.84 7.65
C ALA A 230 5.20 11.47 7.65
N TRP A 231 4.38 11.15 8.64
CA TRP A 231 2.97 11.52 8.64
C TRP A 231 2.63 12.78 9.44
N ALA A 232 3.45 13.16 10.43
CA ALA A 232 3.16 14.32 11.28
C ALA A 232 2.88 15.62 10.53
N ARG A 233 3.59 15.88 9.43
CA ARG A 233 3.34 17.06 8.59
C ARG A 233 2.00 16.96 7.86
N GLN A 234 1.69 15.82 7.25
CA GLN A 234 0.48 15.68 6.43
C GLN A 234 -0.78 15.69 7.28
N VAL A 235 -0.78 15.02 8.44
CA VAL A 235 -1.91 15.05 9.39
C VAL A 235 -2.23 16.51 9.79
N ARG A 236 -1.21 17.29 10.17
CA ARG A 236 -1.40 18.72 10.48
C ARG A 236 -1.88 19.56 9.30
N MET A 237 -1.44 19.25 8.08
CA MET A 237 -1.94 19.91 6.86
C MET A 237 -3.41 19.56 6.57
N GLY A 238 -3.86 18.37 6.97
CA GLY A 238 -5.27 17.97 7.00
C GLY A 238 -6.12 18.71 8.05
N ARG A 239 -5.49 19.53 8.91
CA ARG A 239 -6.07 20.21 10.07
C ARG A 239 -6.39 19.30 11.26
N ASP A 240 -5.80 18.11 11.28
CA ASP A 240 -5.90 17.19 12.40
C ASP A 240 -4.74 17.38 13.40
N VAL A 241 -4.96 16.89 14.62
CA VAL A 241 -3.95 16.89 15.68
C VAL A 241 -3.11 15.63 15.56
N PHE A 242 -1.84 15.79 15.18
CA PHE A 242 -0.92 14.66 15.18
C PHE A 242 -0.59 14.21 16.61
N ARG A 243 -0.81 12.92 16.86
CA ARG A 243 -0.34 12.21 18.06
C ARG A 243 0.39 10.95 17.59
N PRO A 244 1.58 10.64 18.09
CA PRO A 244 2.31 9.45 17.66
C PRO A 244 1.61 8.17 18.17
N ALA A 245 1.61 7.10 17.36
CA ALA A 245 1.15 5.78 17.79
C ALA A 245 2.06 5.19 18.88
N ASN A 246 1.55 4.34 19.75
CA ASN A 246 2.37 3.42 20.55
C ASN A 246 2.68 2.15 19.74
N VAL A 247 3.66 1.36 20.17
CA VAL A 247 3.94 0.05 19.55
C VAL A 247 4.28 -1.00 20.60
N VAL A 248 3.70 -2.19 20.44
CA VAL A 248 3.93 -3.37 21.28
C VAL A 248 4.18 -4.59 20.39
N THR A 249 5.36 -5.17 20.50
CA THR A 249 5.70 -6.44 19.84
C THR A 249 5.25 -7.60 20.73
N MET A 250 4.26 -8.36 20.27
CA MET A 250 3.65 -9.45 21.03
C MET A 250 4.41 -10.76 20.84
N ASN A 251 4.43 -11.61 21.88
CA ASN A 251 4.96 -12.97 21.83
C ASN A 251 3.84 -14.02 21.89
N GLY A 252 2.78 -13.79 21.11
CA GLY A 252 1.56 -14.59 21.10
C GLY A 252 0.32 -13.77 21.44
N GLY A 253 -0.83 -14.45 21.55
CA GLY A 253 -2.09 -13.82 21.92
C GLY A 253 -2.11 -13.28 23.36
N GLY A 254 -3.11 -12.47 23.67
CA GLY A 254 -3.24 -11.81 24.97
C GLY A 254 -4.53 -11.00 25.08
N GLN A 255 -4.61 -10.08 26.04
CA GLN A 255 -5.68 -9.09 26.10
C GLN A 255 -5.13 -7.73 25.69
N THR A 256 -5.91 -6.99 24.92
CA THR A 256 -5.66 -5.60 24.57
C THR A 256 -6.87 -4.75 24.98
N PRO A 257 -6.74 -3.42 25.03
CA PRO A 257 -7.90 -2.57 25.26
C PRO A 257 -9.00 -2.69 24.20
N CYS A 258 -8.70 -3.26 23.03
CA CYS A 258 -9.67 -3.57 21.96
C CYS A 258 -10.21 -5.01 22.02
N GLY A 259 -9.99 -5.72 23.14
CA GLY A 259 -10.43 -7.10 23.38
C GLY A 259 -9.30 -8.13 23.36
N GLY A 260 -9.66 -9.41 23.38
CA GLY A 260 -8.69 -10.50 23.23
C GLY A 260 -7.90 -10.31 21.94
N SER A 261 -6.60 -10.57 21.94
CA SER A 261 -5.77 -10.61 20.73
C SER A 261 -5.50 -12.06 20.42
N SER A 262 -5.81 -12.46 19.18
CA SER A 262 -5.43 -13.76 18.62
C SER A 262 -3.91 -13.90 18.43
N GLY A 263 -3.13 -12.86 18.76
CA GLY A 263 -1.70 -12.77 18.52
C GLY A 263 -1.37 -12.15 17.17
N ARG A 264 -2.37 -11.76 16.36
CA ARG A 264 -2.20 -11.13 15.05
C ARG A 264 -1.90 -9.65 15.19
N SER A 265 -1.15 -9.09 14.24
CA SER A 265 -0.94 -7.64 14.19
C SER A 265 -2.27 -6.91 14.01
N HIS A 266 -2.43 -5.80 14.72
CA HIS A 266 -3.59 -4.92 14.63
C HIS A 266 -3.27 -3.56 15.26
N TYR A 267 -3.96 -2.53 14.81
CA TYR A 267 -4.05 -1.25 15.50
C TYR A 267 -5.25 -1.24 16.46
N CYS A 268 -5.06 -0.61 17.63
CA CYS A 268 -6.10 -0.45 18.63
C CYS A 268 -6.36 1.04 18.89
N ASP A 269 -7.50 1.53 18.42
CA ASP A 269 -7.89 2.95 18.43
C ASP A 269 -8.02 3.48 19.87
N SER A 270 -8.53 2.65 20.79
CA SER A 270 -8.81 3.04 22.19
C SER A 270 -7.57 3.49 22.99
N ASN A 271 -6.38 2.99 22.64
CA ASN A 271 -5.11 3.40 23.27
C ASN A 271 -4.04 3.83 22.25
N MET A 272 -4.43 4.02 21.00
CA MET A 272 -3.58 4.41 19.88
C MET A 272 -2.32 3.54 19.73
N THR A 273 -2.45 2.22 19.93
CA THR A 273 -1.31 1.29 19.94
C THR A 273 -1.34 0.34 18.76
N ILE A 274 -0.20 0.20 18.09
CA ILE A 274 0.06 -0.86 17.11
C ILE A 274 0.58 -2.08 17.87
N TYR A 275 -0.15 -3.18 17.79
CA TYR A 275 0.27 -4.48 18.28
C TYR A 275 0.83 -5.29 17.11
N ILE A 276 2.06 -5.78 17.21
CA ILE A 276 2.75 -6.54 16.16
C ILE A 276 2.86 -8.02 16.56
N ASP A 277 2.53 -8.93 15.64
CA ASP A 277 2.72 -10.38 15.79
C ASP A 277 4.20 -10.79 15.67
N GLY A 278 4.97 -10.45 16.69
CA GLY A 278 6.39 -10.76 16.71
C GLY A 278 6.71 -12.23 16.93
N ARG A 279 5.77 -13.00 17.49
CA ARG A 279 5.94 -14.45 17.58
C ARG A 279 6.07 -15.06 16.19
N THR A 280 5.18 -14.66 15.27
CA THR A 280 5.20 -15.16 13.89
C THR A 280 6.45 -14.69 13.16
N ASP A 281 6.84 -13.42 13.28
CA ASP A 281 8.04 -12.90 12.61
C ASP A 281 9.32 -13.57 13.13
N VAL A 282 9.42 -13.82 14.44
CA VAL A 282 10.51 -14.62 15.03
C VAL A 282 10.53 -16.05 14.49
N GLN A 283 9.38 -16.72 14.41
CA GLN A 283 9.28 -18.07 13.84
C GLN A 283 9.73 -18.10 12.38
N HIS A 284 9.27 -17.14 11.57
CA HIS A 284 9.66 -17.03 10.17
C HIS A 284 11.15 -16.74 10.04
N PHE A 285 11.71 -15.95 10.95
CA PHE A 285 13.15 -15.72 10.98
C PHE A 285 13.94 -17.00 11.24
N HIS A 286 13.49 -17.91 12.09
CA HIS A 286 14.22 -19.17 12.32
C HIS A 286 14.02 -20.23 11.23
N ASP A 287 13.07 -20.03 10.31
CA ASP A 287 12.89 -20.91 9.16
C ASP A 287 13.87 -20.58 8.02
N SER A 288 14.83 -21.49 7.77
CA SER A 288 15.84 -21.33 6.72
C SER A 288 15.28 -21.31 5.30
N ARG A 289 14.03 -21.75 5.10
CA ARG A 289 13.34 -21.72 3.80
C ARG A 289 12.78 -20.33 3.48
N ILE A 290 12.66 -19.46 4.48
CA ILE A 290 12.07 -18.13 4.32
C ILE A 290 13.16 -17.08 4.11
N SER A 291 13.01 -16.29 3.05
CA SER A 291 13.97 -15.23 2.74
C SER A 291 13.99 -14.17 3.84
N LYS A 292 15.19 -13.86 4.35
CA LYS A 292 15.41 -12.71 5.25
C LYS A 292 14.97 -11.38 4.64
N MET A 293 15.06 -11.25 3.32
CA MET A 293 14.54 -10.06 2.63
C MET A 293 13.01 -10.03 2.68
N TRP A 294 12.34 -11.16 2.46
CA TRP A 294 10.89 -11.25 2.55
C TRP A 294 10.40 -10.88 3.95
N ILE A 295 11.04 -11.40 5.00
CA ILE A 295 10.70 -11.06 6.40
C ILE A 295 10.82 -9.56 6.63
N ARG A 296 11.91 -8.93 6.16
CA ARG A 296 12.09 -7.48 6.24
C ARG A 296 10.93 -6.70 5.63
N VAL A 297 10.51 -7.12 4.43
CA VAL A 297 9.44 -6.43 3.71
C VAL A 297 8.10 -6.67 4.39
N ARG A 298 7.83 -7.89 4.88
CA ARG A 298 6.63 -8.21 5.66
C ARG A 298 6.53 -7.32 6.89
N MET A 299 7.55 -7.31 7.75
CA MET A 299 7.57 -6.48 8.97
C MET A 299 7.35 -5.00 8.66
N ALA A 300 8.06 -4.46 7.65
CA ALA A 300 7.89 -3.07 7.24
C ALA A 300 6.48 -2.78 6.69
N ASN A 301 5.92 -3.70 5.89
CA ASN A 301 4.60 -3.54 5.29
C ASN A 301 3.48 -3.64 6.33
N THR A 302 3.55 -4.63 7.23
CA THR A 302 2.60 -4.79 8.34
C THR A 302 2.62 -3.57 9.25
N MET A 303 3.79 -3.14 9.73
CA MET A 303 3.88 -1.94 10.58
C MET A 303 3.34 -0.68 9.88
N ALA A 304 3.60 -0.52 8.57
CA ALA A 304 3.09 0.62 7.81
C ALA A 304 1.57 0.52 7.55
N HIS A 305 1.01 -0.70 7.43
CA HIS A 305 -0.44 -0.94 7.32
C HIS A 305 -1.16 -0.59 8.63
N GLU A 306 -0.68 -1.08 9.77
CA GLU A 306 -1.27 -0.74 11.07
C GLU A 306 -1.15 0.76 11.38
N TYR A 307 -0.08 1.40 10.91
CA TYR A 307 0.01 2.85 10.98
C TYR A 307 -1.00 3.55 10.05
N GLY A 308 -1.42 2.91 8.96
CA GLY A 308 -2.53 3.36 8.12
C GLY A 308 -3.83 3.48 8.92
N HIS A 309 -4.16 2.49 9.75
CA HIS A 309 -5.29 2.57 10.68
C HIS A 309 -5.12 3.68 11.71
N HIS A 310 -3.89 3.89 12.20
CA HIS A 310 -3.61 5.04 13.05
C HIS A 310 -3.90 6.39 12.37
N LEU A 311 -3.62 6.53 11.07
CA LEU A 311 -4.00 7.74 10.31
C LEU A 311 -5.51 7.87 10.17
N GLN A 312 -6.21 6.76 9.94
CA GLN A 312 -7.68 6.76 9.86
C GLN A 312 -8.30 7.22 11.19
N ASN A 313 -7.73 6.79 12.32
CA ASN A 313 -8.13 7.25 13.65
C ASN A 313 -7.83 8.74 13.86
N LEU A 314 -6.63 9.21 13.50
CA LEU A 314 -6.27 10.63 13.66
C LEU A 314 -7.12 11.60 12.82
N THR A 315 -7.66 11.12 11.70
CA THR A 315 -8.44 11.91 10.73
C THR A 315 -9.96 11.76 10.93
N GLY A 316 -10.40 10.99 11.93
CA GLY A 316 -11.82 10.71 12.18
C GLY A 316 -12.47 9.77 11.15
N ILE A 317 -11.67 9.18 10.24
CA ILE A 317 -12.16 8.18 9.29
C ILE A 317 -12.59 6.91 10.02
N SER A 318 -11.88 6.47 11.07
CA SER A 318 -12.28 5.30 11.88
C SER A 318 -13.66 5.49 12.49
N ASP A 319 -13.90 6.62 13.17
CA ASP A 319 -15.20 6.92 13.80
C ASP A 319 -16.33 6.94 12.77
N ALA A 320 -16.11 7.61 11.63
CA ALA A 320 -17.10 7.65 10.55
C ALA A 320 -17.32 6.27 9.90
N PHE A 321 -16.28 5.44 9.82
CA PHE A 321 -16.37 4.07 9.36
C PHE A 321 -17.26 3.23 10.28
N ASP A 322 -17.08 3.32 11.60
CA ASP A 322 -17.84 2.53 12.57
C ASP A 322 -19.35 2.84 12.49
N GLU A 323 -19.70 4.12 12.37
CA GLU A 323 -21.10 4.55 12.18
C GLU A 323 -21.67 4.03 10.85
N LEU A 324 -20.94 4.19 9.73
CA LEU A 324 -21.38 3.69 8.44
C LEU A 324 -21.54 2.16 8.43
N TRP A 325 -20.67 1.45 9.15
CA TRP A 325 -20.72 0.01 9.29
C TRP A 325 -21.93 -0.45 10.10
N TYR A 326 -22.26 0.27 11.18
CA TYR A 326 -23.44 0.01 12.01
C TYR A 326 -24.74 0.29 11.26
N GLU A 327 -24.78 1.37 10.48
CA GLU A 327 -25.94 1.77 9.65
C GLU A 327 -26.11 0.92 8.38
N ALA A 328 -25.13 0.08 8.04
CA ALA A 328 -25.14 -0.69 6.81
C ALA A 328 -26.34 -1.66 6.74
N PRO A 329 -27.11 -1.68 5.63
CA PRO A 329 -28.39 -2.38 5.56
C PRO A 329 -28.28 -3.91 5.56
N ASN A 330 -27.08 -4.45 5.32
CA ASN A 330 -26.82 -5.89 5.26
C ASN A 330 -25.32 -6.19 5.38
N LYS A 331 -25.00 -7.47 5.59
CA LYS A 331 -23.61 -7.96 5.71
C LYS A 331 -22.77 -7.67 4.45
N ALA A 332 -23.36 -7.65 3.25
CA ALA A 332 -22.60 -7.35 2.03
C ALA A 332 -22.13 -5.88 2.02
N ALA A 333 -22.98 -4.95 2.44
CA ALA A 333 -22.61 -3.54 2.61
C ALA A 333 -21.56 -3.35 3.71
N GLN A 334 -21.70 -4.05 4.84
CA GLN A 334 -20.68 -4.07 5.91
C GLN A 334 -19.31 -4.55 5.40
N LEU A 335 -19.30 -5.65 4.64
CA LEU A 335 -18.05 -6.18 4.06
C LEU A 335 -17.43 -5.20 3.05
N GLU A 336 -18.24 -4.49 2.28
CA GLU A 336 -17.72 -3.45 1.38
C GLU A 336 -17.09 -2.28 2.14
N ILE A 337 -17.72 -1.82 3.22
CA ILE A 337 -17.18 -0.77 4.09
C ILE A 337 -15.87 -1.23 4.74
N ASN A 338 -15.81 -2.48 5.24
CA ASN A 338 -14.58 -3.11 5.75
C ASN A 338 -13.46 -3.10 4.70
N ARG A 339 -13.74 -3.55 3.47
CA ARG A 339 -12.73 -3.54 2.40
C ARG A 339 -12.22 -2.14 2.09
N ARG A 340 -13.09 -1.13 2.08
CA ARG A 340 -12.68 0.27 1.85
C ARG A 340 -11.69 0.72 2.95
N MET A 341 -11.96 0.40 4.20
CA MET A 341 -11.09 0.71 5.34
C MET A 341 -9.71 0.03 5.23
N GLU A 342 -9.69 -1.29 5.02
CA GLU A 342 -8.45 -2.08 4.95
C GLU A 342 -7.56 -1.71 3.75
N ILE A 343 -8.18 -1.56 2.58
CA ILE A 343 -7.46 -1.26 1.34
C ILE A 343 -6.88 0.17 1.40
N GLN A 344 -7.53 1.08 2.11
CA GLN A 344 -6.99 2.40 2.33
C GLN A 344 -5.73 2.37 3.20
N ALA A 345 -5.75 1.61 4.30
CA ALA A 345 -4.57 1.41 5.14
C ALA A 345 -3.42 0.77 4.33
N THR A 346 -3.73 -0.21 3.48
CA THR A 346 -2.76 -0.80 2.53
C THR A 346 -2.18 0.25 1.57
N CYS A 347 -3.01 1.15 1.02
CA CYS A 347 -2.55 2.21 0.13
C CYS A 347 -1.65 3.22 0.86
N PHE A 348 -2.01 3.61 2.10
CA PHE A 348 -1.19 4.49 2.93
C PHE A 348 0.18 3.85 3.24
N ALA A 349 0.21 2.56 3.58
CA ALA A 349 1.46 1.83 3.76
C ALA A 349 2.37 1.91 2.53
N ALA A 350 1.77 1.76 1.34
CA ALA A 350 2.50 1.85 0.08
C ALA A 350 2.97 3.29 -0.24
N VAL A 351 2.18 4.32 0.07
CA VAL A 351 2.60 5.73 -0.02
C VAL A 351 3.87 5.97 0.80
N PHE A 352 3.88 5.51 2.05
CA PHE A 352 5.05 5.63 2.92
C PHE A 352 6.29 4.95 2.32
N GLN A 353 6.15 3.70 1.86
CA GLN A 353 7.25 2.95 1.28
C GLN A 353 7.77 3.59 -0.02
N GLY A 354 6.86 4.09 -0.87
CA GLY A 354 7.20 4.79 -2.11
C GLY A 354 7.95 6.10 -1.85
N ALA A 355 7.52 6.88 -0.85
CA ALA A 355 8.15 8.14 -0.46
C ALA A 355 9.54 7.94 0.15
N ASN A 356 9.72 6.83 0.88
CA ASN A 356 10.95 6.52 1.60
C ASN A 356 11.80 5.44 0.89
N LYS A 357 11.54 5.15 -0.39
CA LYS A 357 12.21 4.08 -1.14
C LYS A 357 13.75 4.19 -1.18
N ALA A 358 14.26 5.42 -1.17
CA ALA A 358 15.70 5.69 -1.15
C ALA A 358 16.35 5.35 0.19
N THR A 359 15.60 5.42 1.30
CA THR A 359 16.12 5.28 2.66
C THR A 359 15.76 3.92 3.28
N LEU A 360 14.68 3.29 2.79
CA LEU A 360 14.25 1.92 3.12
C LEU A 360 15.00 0.81 2.35
N PRO A 361 16.26 1.06 1.98
CA PRO A 361 16.92 0.57 0.75
C PRO A 361 16.05 -0.32 -0.15
N VAL A 362 15.05 0.28 -0.83
CA VAL A 362 14.15 -0.45 -1.75
C VAL A 362 14.91 -0.74 -3.04
N ASN A 363 15.83 -1.70 -2.98
CA ASN A 363 16.53 -2.25 -4.12
C ASN A 363 15.64 -3.27 -4.87
N ARG A 364 16.15 -3.82 -5.98
CA ARG A 364 15.41 -4.82 -6.78
C ARG A 364 14.91 -6.00 -5.95
N ALA A 365 15.72 -6.49 -5.00
CA ALA A 365 15.33 -7.60 -4.14
C ALA A 365 14.16 -7.23 -3.22
N TYR A 366 14.21 -6.06 -2.58
CA TYR A 366 13.09 -5.55 -1.78
C TYR A 366 11.83 -5.40 -2.63
N LYS A 367 11.93 -4.75 -3.79
CA LYS A 367 10.76 -4.52 -4.66
C LYS A 367 10.14 -5.83 -5.16
N ASN A 368 10.94 -6.86 -5.43
CA ASN A 368 10.43 -8.19 -5.76
C ASN A 368 9.63 -8.79 -4.61
N GLN A 369 10.11 -8.68 -3.36
CA GLN A 369 9.37 -9.17 -2.20
C GLN A 369 8.12 -8.34 -1.89
N PHE A 370 8.17 -7.02 -2.07
CA PHE A 370 7.00 -6.14 -1.96
C PHE A 370 5.93 -6.52 -2.98
N ASN A 371 6.32 -6.73 -4.24
CA ASN A 371 5.40 -7.17 -5.28
C ASN A 371 4.88 -8.58 -4.98
N PHE A 372 5.71 -9.48 -4.45
CA PHE A 372 5.27 -10.81 -4.03
C PHE A 372 4.20 -10.73 -2.94
N ILE A 373 4.45 -9.99 -1.84
CA ILE A 373 3.46 -9.76 -0.79
C ILE A 373 2.18 -9.20 -1.39
N SER A 374 2.30 -8.14 -2.20
CA SER A 374 1.16 -7.47 -2.82
C SER A 374 0.26 -8.39 -3.66
N HIS A 375 0.82 -9.35 -4.40
CA HIS A 375 0.05 -10.31 -5.20
C HIS A 375 -0.49 -11.50 -4.39
N ASN A 376 -0.12 -11.62 -3.11
CA ASN A 376 -0.48 -12.75 -2.25
C ASN A 376 -1.17 -12.33 -0.94
N SER A 377 -1.54 -11.04 -0.78
CA SER A 377 -2.27 -10.52 0.39
C SER A 377 -3.79 -10.48 0.21
N GLY A 378 -4.33 -11.14 -0.83
CA GLY A 378 -5.78 -11.25 -1.03
C GLY A 378 -6.43 -12.23 -0.07
N ASP A 379 -7.71 -11.99 0.26
CA ASP A 379 -8.50 -12.76 1.22
C ASP A 379 -9.43 -13.80 0.56
N GLU A 380 -9.14 -14.28 -0.65
CA GLU A 380 -10.04 -15.15 -1.41
C GLU A 380 -10.46 -16.42 -0.68
N TRP A 381 -9.60 -16.90 0.21
CA TRP A 381 -9.74 -18.14 0.97
C TRP A 381 -10.29 -17.93 2.38
N ASP A 382 -10.49 -16.68 2.80
CA ASP A 382 -11.04 -16.36 4.11
C ASP A 382 -12.57 -16.43 4.07
N THR A 383 -13.16 -16.82 5.20
CA THR A 383 -14.62 -16.90 5.39
C THR A 383 -15.26 -15.52 5.37
N GLU A 384 -14.59 -14.53 5.96
CA GLU A 384 -14.95 -13.11 5.88
C GLU A 384 -13.94 -12.37 4.99
N ARG A 385 -14.43 -11.83 3.87
CA ARG A 385 -13.59 -11.11 2.91
C ARG A 385 -13.60 -9.61 3.19
N THR A 386 -12.73 -9.16 4.09
CA THR A 386 -12.62 -7.77 4.56
C THR A 386 -11.39 -7.01 4.04
N HIS A 387 -10.42 -7.67 3.42
CA HIS A 387 -9.14 -7.09 2.97
C HIS A 387 -9.02 -7.02 1.43
N GLY A 388 -10.00 -7.56 0.70
CA GLY A 388 -10.09 -7.48 -0.75
C GLY A 388 -9.26 -8.54 -1.46
N SER A 389 -9.52 -8.70 -2.76
CA SER A 389 -8.90 -9.75 -3.57
C SER A 389 -7.42 -9.47 -3.90
N LYS A 390 -6.70 -10.52 -4.28
CA LYS A 390 -5.32 -10.48 -4.81
C LYS A 390 -5.18 -9.68 -6.10
N VAL A 391 -6.29 -9.30 -6.73
CA VAL A 391 -6.31 -8.39 -7.89
C VAL A 391 -6.34 -6.93 -7.45
N VAL A 392 -7.04 -6.66 -6.34
CA VAL A 392 -7.19 -5.32 -5.78
C VAL A 392 -5.98 -4.89 -4.96
N GLN A 393 -5.34 -5.81 -4.24
CA GLN A 393 -4.16 -5.51 -3.44
C GLN A 393 -3.00 -4.90 -4.28
N PRO A 394 -2.58 -5.49 -5.42
CA PRO A 394 -1.59 -4.87 -6.30
C PRO A 394 -2.01 -3.54 -6.89
N TYR A 395 -3.30 -3.35 -7.14
CA TYR A 395 -3.79 -2.11 -7.71
C TYR A 395 -3.55 -0.92 -6.77
N TRP A 396 -3.94 -1.05 -5.49
CA TRP A 396 -3.76 0.04 -4.51
C TRP A 396 -2.34 0.16 -4.00
N MET A 397 -1.64 -0.96 -3.78
CA MET A 397 -0.23 -0.90 -3.38
C MET A 397 0.64 -0.25 -4.45
N ASN A 398 0.46 -0.57 -5.74
CA ASN A 398 1.22 0.09 -6.79
C ASN A 398 0.83 1.55 -6.96
N ARG A 399 -0.46 1.89 -6.84
CA ARG A 399 -0.93 3.27 -6.89
C ARG A 399 -0.30 4.12 -5.77
N GLY A 400 -0.36 3.67 -4.53
CA GLY A 400 0.23 4.36 -3.38
C GLY A 400 1.74 4.49 -3.53
N PHE A 401 2.43 3.39 -3.85
CA PHE A 401 3.89 3.36 -3.99
C PHE A 401 4.41 4.30 -5.09
N ASN A 402 3.76 4.32 -6.25
CA ASN A 402 4.22 5.11 -7.39
C ASN A 402 3.87 6.58 -7.26
N SER A 403 2.62 6.89 -6.86
CA SER A 403 2.17 8.28 -6.73
C SER A 403 2.75 8.97 -5.50
N ARG A 404 2.92 8.23 -4.40
CA ARG A 404 3.27 8.73 -3.07
C ARG A 404 2.27 9.78 -2.56
N ASN A 405 1.06 9.82 -3.12
CA ASN A 405 0.09 10.87 -2.90
C ASN A 405 -1.14 10.33 -2.18
N VAL A 406 -1.48 10.92 -1.04
CA VAL A 406 -2.58 10.48 -0.17
C VAL A 406 -3.94 10.57 -0.88
N ALA A 407 -4.11 11.52 -1.80
CA ALA A 407 -5.32 11.65 -2.63
C ALA A 407 -5.64 10.37 -3.42
N GLN A 408 -4.60 9.59 -3.74
CA GLN A 408 -4.71 8.36 -4.50
C GLN A 408 -5.12 7.16 -3.65
N CYS A 409 -5.39 7.34 -2.36
CA CYS A 409 -5.81 6.30 -1.42
C CYS A 409 -7.25 6.48 -0.91
N ASN A 410 -8.05 7.33 -1.56
CA ASN A 410 -9.46 7.50 -1.23
C ASN A 410 -10.28 6.33 -1.79
N THR A 411 -10.34 5.23 -1.03
CA THR A 411 -11.08 4.02 -1.39
C THR A 411 -12.58 4.19 -1.26
N PHE A 412 -13.07 5.10 -0.43
CA PHE A 412 -14.50 5.35 -0.21
C PHE A 412 -15.22 5.98 -1.41
N THR A 413 -14.46 6.62 -2.30
CA THR A 413 -14.97 7.14 -3.59
C THR A 413 -14.76 6.18 -4.76
N ALA A 414 -14.07 5.06 -4.55
CA ALA A 414 -13.84 4.06 -5.59
C ALA A 414 -15.08 3.22 -5.87
N THR A 415 -15.19 2.71 -7.10
CA THR A 415 -16.21 1.72 -7.47
C THR A 415 -16.00 0.41 -6.71
N SER A 416 -17.08 -0.34 -6.45
CA SER A 416 -17.02 -1.56 -5.63
C SER A 416 -16.07 -2.63 -6.20
N ASP A 417 -15.88 -2.71 -7.52
CA ASP A 417 -14.91 -3.61 -8.17
C ASP A 417 -13.46 -3.29 -7.83
N LYS A 418 -13.17 -2.04 -7.43
CA LYS A 418 -11.83 -1.62 -7.00
C LYS A 418 -11.57 -1.87 -5.54
N VAL A 419 -12.54 -2.37 -4.78
CA VAL A 419 -12.34 -2.72 -3.37
C VAL A 419 -12.70 -4.17 -3.06
N ARG A 420 -13.15 -4.96 -4.05
CA ARG A 420 -13.65 -6.32 -3.84
C ARG A 420 -12.57 -7.39 -3.74
#